data_AF-A0AB37H8P3-F1
#
_entry.id   AF-A0AB37H8P3-F1
#
_cell.length_a   1.000
_cell.length_b   1.000
_cell.length_c   1.000
_cell.angle_alpha   90.00
_cell.angle_beta   90.00
_cell.angle_gamma   90.00
#
_symmetry.space_group_name_H-M   'P 1'
#
loop_
_entity.id
_entity.type
_entity.pdbx_description
1 polymer ?
#
loop_
_entity_poly.entity_id
_entity_poly.type
_entity_poly.pdbx_seq_one_letter_code
_entity_poly.pdbx_strand_id
1 'polypeptide(L)'
;MSLSSTNSPFNDEQAQLINQALSTLSNDQKLWLSGYLTANMQGSEAGTVPTAGAVQVPETAGAQAAQPQVIEPRKITVLFGSESGNAQWVAELLESKLKEKDFDVTLSEMDQYKTKDLKKVEDLLIVTSTHGEGDPPDNAVEFYDFLYGRKAPNLEGARFSVLALGDQSYEFFCQTGKDFDARLEELDADRILPRVDCDIDFEELANEWIDNIINELGDQEVKQVVQDAQNEPIQNDVAAPVYSRTNPYEAEVLENEKITGRDSNKEVRHLELSLEGYGDEYAPGDSINILPENDPELVNELIDMLDWDSEQEIEVDTQGTKMTLSDALTSYFEITKLTKPLLESAAQIFDNEELMDRLSDNAWVKDYVYGRDLLDLLDDFPTESLQPDQLHQILRKIPARSYSISSSNQANPDEVHITVCAVRYEAHDRDRSGVCSVQLAERVEPGDKLKVYLKKNPNFKFPFDETTPVIMIGPGTGIAPFRAVLQEREELDLTGKTWLFFGNQHFTTDFLYQTEIKDWLDSGVLEKADVAFSRDQEEKRYVQHLIDEKSEEFYDWLRNGAAVYVCGDEKNMAKDVHQAIVHVLEKEGGLTEEESENYLAELKKEKRYQRDVY
;
A
#
# COMPACT_ATOMS: atom_id res chain seq x y z
N MET A 1 -40.79 4.53 -47.13
CA MET A 1 -40.56 3.82 -48.40
C MET A 1 -39.31 2.99 -48.23
N SER A 2 -39.35 1.70 -48.55
CA SER A 2 -38.14 0.87 -48.53
C SER A 2 -37.27 1.17 -49.75
N LEU A 3 -35.96 1.30 -49.52
CA LEU A 3 -34.97 1.43 -50.58
C LEU A 3 -34.87 0.13 -51.38
N SER A 4 -34.56 0.24 -52.66
CA SER A 4 -34.28 -0.84 -53.60
C SER A 4 -33.27 -0.33 -54.62
N SER A 5 -32.64 -1.22 -55.37
CA SER A 5 -31.74 -0.83 -56.46
C SER A 5 -32.40 -0.04 -57.58
N THR A 6 -33.73 -0.03 -57.65
CA THR A 6 -34.49 0.71 -58.67
C THR A 6 -34.92 2.12 -58.24
N ASN A 7 -34.90 2.44 -56.94
CA ASN A 7 -35.34 3.74 -56.41
C ASN A 7 -34.29 4.41 -55.50
N SER A 8 -33.07 3.87 -55.46
CA SER A 8 -31.95 4.39 -54.68
C SER A 8 -30.62 4.08 -55.40
N PRO A 9 -29.52 4.80 -55.09
CA PRO A 9 -28.22 4.55 -55.69
C PRO A 9 -27.50 3.30 -55.12
N PHE A 10 -28.12 2.58 -54.19
CA PHE A 10 -27.54 1.42 -53.51
C PHE A 10 -27.84 0.13 -54.26
N ASN A 11 -26.90 -0.83 -54.27
CA ASN A 11 -27.18 -2.17 -54.79
C ASN A 11 -28.17 -2.93 -53.89
N ASP A 12 -28.68 -4.09 -54.34
CA ASP A 12 -29.74 -4.81 -53.61
C ASP A 12 -29.34 -5.20 -52.18
N GLU A 13 -28.11 -5.63 -51.97
CA GLU A 13 -27.58 -6.01 -50.66
C GLU A 13 -27.44 -4.79 -49.73
N GLN A 14 -26.89 -3.69 -50.24
CA GLN A 14 -26.76 -2.42 -49.51
C GLN A 14 -28.14 -1.82 -49.16
N ALA A 15 -29.08 -1.81 -50.10
CA ALA A 15 -30.43 -1.32 -49.85
C ALA A 15 -31.14 -2.15 -48.77
N GLN A 16 -30.92 -3.47 -48.75
CA GLN A 16 -31.50 -4.37 -47.74
C GLN A 16 -30.93 -4.09 -46.34
N LEU A 17 -29.60 -3.95 -46.23
CA LEU A 17 -28.93 -3.61 -44.96
C LEU A 17 -29.36 -2.24 -44.43
N ILE A 18 -29.43 -1.24 -45.29
CA ILE A 18 -29.86 0.12 -44.91
C ILE A 18 -31.33 0.11 -44.46
N ASN A 19 -32.21 -0.60 -45.17
CA ASN A 19 -33.61 -0.72 -44.74
C ASN A 19 -33.75 -1.41 -43.39
N GLN A 20 -32.96 -2.45 -43.13
CA GLN A 20 -32.96 -3.16 -41.86
C GLN A 20 -32.47 -2.24 -40.72
N ALA A 21 -31.35 -1.56 -40.92
CA ALA A 21 -30.82 -0.60 -39.94
C ALA A 21 -31.82 0.54 -39.68
N LEU A 22 -32.35 1.20 -40.72
CA LEU A 22 -33.32 2.29 -40.58
C LEU A 22 -34.63 1.86 -39.91
N SER A 23 -35.01 0.58 -39.98
CA SER A 23 -36.19 0.08 -39.28
C SER A 23 -36.01 -0.02 -37.76
N THR A 24 -34.76 -0.13 -37.30
CA THR A 24 -34.42 -0.24 -35.87
C THR A 24 -34.14 1.10 -35.19
N LEU A 25 -34.02 2.18 -35.96
CA LEU A 25 -33.66 3.51 -35.45
C LEU A 25 -34.89 4.40 -35.16
N SER A 26 -34.80 5.13 -34.05
CA SER A 26 -35.72 6.23 -33.70
C SER A 26 -35.54 7.45 -34.63
N ASN A 27 -36.45 8.41 -34.57
CA ASN A 27 -36.39 9.62 -35.40
C ASN A 27 -35.18 10.51 -35.05
N ASP A 28 -34.83 10.61 -33.77
CA ASP A 28 -33.68 11.42 -33.33
C ASP A 28 -32.36 10.79 -33.78
N GLN A 29 -32.25 9.46 -33.70
CA GLN A 29 -31.10 8.71 -34.23
C GLN A 29 -30.97 8.85 -35.75
N LYS A 30 -32.09 8.87 -36.49
CA LYS A 30 -32.08 9.11 -37.95
C LYS A 30 -31.63 10.54 -38.27
N LEU A 31 -32.07 11.52 -37.49
CA LEU A 31 -31.68 12.92 -37.66
C LEU A 31 -30.18 13.10 -37.38
N TRP A 32 -29.68 12.51 -36.30
CA TRP A 32 -28.26 12.50 -35.96
C TRP A 32 -27.41 11.82 -37.05
N LEU A 33 -27.81 10.63 -37.49
CA LEU A 33 -27.10 9.89 -38.55
C LEU A 33 -27.07 10.68 -39.87
N SER A 34 -28.13 11.42 -40.18
CA SER A 34 -28.14 12.30 -41.36
C SER A 34 -27.12 13.44 -41.24
N GLY A 35 -26.95 14.00 -40.03
CA GLY A 35 -25.93 15.01 -39.73
C GLY A 35 -24.51 14.44 -39.80
N TYR A 36 -24.28 13.26 -39.22
CA TYR A 36 -23.01 12.54 -39.27
C TYR A 36 -22.56 12.27 -40.71
N LEU A 37 -23.45 11.70 -41.54
CA LEU A 37 -23.15 11.43 -42.96
C LEU A 37 -22.89 12.72 -43.75
N THR A 38 -23.62 13.80 -43.46
CA THR A 38 -23.42 15.11 -44.10
C THR A 38 -22.08 15.73 -43.72
N ALA A 39 -21.69 15.66 -42.45
CA ALA A 39 -20.40 16.15 -41.97
C ALA A 39 -19.23 15.36 -42.58
N ASN A 40 -19.36 14.04 -42.71
CA ASN A 40 -18.33 13.19 -43.29
C ASN A 40 -18.14 13.40 -44.79
N MET A 41 -19.16 13.89 -45.51
CA MET A 41 -19.04 14.25 -46.93
C MET A 41 -18.29 15.56 -47.18
N GLN A 42 -18.17 16.45 -46.18
CA GLN A 42 -17.43 17.72 -46.32
C GLN A 42 -15.91 17.56 -46.13
N GLY A 43 -15.44 16.42 -45.62
CA GLY A 43 -14.02 16.10 -45.50
C GLY A 43 -13.37 15.63 -46.82
N SER A 44 -14.12 15.51 -47.91
CA SER A 44 -13.63 14.89 -49.15
C SER A 44 -14.36 15.42 -50.39
N GLU A 45 -13.97 16.58 -50.90
CA GLU A 45 -13.85 16.90 -52.34
C GLU A 45 -13.74 18.41 -52.61
N ALA A 46 -12.62 18.83 -53.19
CA ALA A 46 -12.44 20.12 -53.85
C ALA A 46 -12.79 19.98 -55.35
N GLY A 47 -13.74 20.77 -55.87
CA GLY A 47 -14.06 20.77 -57.31
C GLY A 47 -15.22 21.68 -57.78
N THR A 48 -14.88 22.93 -58.14
CA THR A 48 -15.41 23.76 -59.27
C THR A 48 -16.91 24.13 -59.48
N VAL A 49 -17.26 25.40 -59.15
CA VAL A 49 -17.96 26.53 -59.90
C VAL A 49 -19.39 26.31 -60.56
N PRO A 50 -20.33 27.31 -60.77
CA PRO A 50 -20.38 28.79 -60.51
C PRO A 50 -21.62 29.41 -59.77
N THR A 51 -21.34 30.54 -59.09
CA THR A 51 -22.01 31.87 -59.01
C THR A 51 -23.54 32.07 -58.86
N ALA A 52 -23.93 32.90 -57.87
CA ALA A 52 -24.52 34.24 -58.07
C ALA A 52 -24.68 35.02 -56.74
N GLY A 53 -24.32 36.32 -56.72
CA GLY A 53 -24.86 37.31 -55.77
C GLY A 53 -23.84 38.05 -54.90
N ALA A 54 -23.34 39.18 -55.40
CA ALA A 54 -22.37 40.10 -54.79
C ALA A 54 -22.87 40.82 -53.52
N VAL A 55 -21.94 41.26 -52.64
CA VAL A 55 -21.50 42.68 -52.46
C VAL A 55 -20.17 42.72 -51.68
N GLN A 56 -19.24 43.58 -52.12
CA GLN A 56 -17.88 43.81 -51.62
C GLN A 56 -17.80 44.87 -50.51
N VAL A 57 -16.83 44.77 -49.58
CA VAL A 57 -15.88 45.84 -49.16
C VAL A 57 -14.63 45.20 -48.45
N PRO A 58 -13.47 45.89 -48.24
CA PRO A 58 -12.20 45.62 -48.91
C PRO A 58 -11.07 45.02 -48.04
N GLU A 59 -9.98 44.67 -48.72
CA GLU A 59 -8.74 44.03 -48.31
C GLU A 59 -8.08 44.55 -47.01
N THR A 60 -7.55 43.61 -46.22
CA THR A 60 -6.25 43.79 -45.54
C THR A 60 -5.46 42.49 -45.62
N ALA A 61 -4.17 42.65 -45.88
CA ALA A 61 -3.26 41.64 -46.38
C ALA A 61 -2.83 40.60 -45.31
N GLY A 62 -2.77 39.34 -45.74
CA GLY A 62 -1.70 38.38 -45.45
C GLY A 62 -1.31 38.12 -44.00
N ALA A 63 -2.01 37.18 -43.36
CA ALA A 63 -1.40 36.29 -42.38
C ALA A 63 -1.73 34.85 -42.82
N GLN A 64 -0.70 34.07 -43.16
CA GLN A 64 -0.86 32.63 -43.32
C GLN A 64 -1.27 32.06 -41.95
N ALA A 65 -2.54 31.70 -41.81
CA ALA A 65 -3.02 30.94 -40.67
C ALA A 65 -2.34 29.56 -40.72
N ALA A 66 -1.55 29.27 -39.68
CA ALA A 66 -1.10 27.91 -39.41
C ALA A 66 -2.33 26.99 -39.31
N GLN A 67 -2.28 25.84 -39.96
CA GLN A 67 -3.30 24.81 -39.77
C GLN A 67 -3.32 24.41 -38.28
N PRO A 68 -4.48 24.29 -37.63
CA PRO A 68 -4.56 23.76 -36.28
C PRO A 68 -4.01 22.33 -36.29
N GLN A 69 -2.92 22.10 -35.56
CA GLN A 69 -2.45 20.75 -35.30
C GLN A 69 -3.47 20.10 -34.35
N VAL A 70 -4.04 18.98 -34.79
CA VAL A 70 -4.75 18.06 -33.91
C VAL A 70 -3.66 17.45 -33.01
N ILE A 71 -3.63 17.86 -31.75
CA ILE A 71 -2.78 17.22 -30.73
C ILE A 71 -3.51 15.91 -30.42
N GLU A 72 -2.89 14.77 -30.76
CA GLU A 72 -3.42 13.49 -30.28
C GLU A 72 -3.30 13.44 -28.76
N PRO A 73 -4.31 12.91 -28.04
CA PRO A 73 -4.28 12.84 -26.58
C PRO A 73 -3.07 12.02 -26.13
N ARG A 74 -2.32 12.57 -25.17
CA ARG A 74 -1.11 11.90 -24.67
C ARG A 74 -1.49 10.66 -23.89
N LYS A 75 -0.74 9.59 -24.10
CA LYS A 75 -0.95 8.34 -23.37
C LYS A 75 -0.30 8.42 -21.98
N ILE A 76 -1.07 8.09 -20.95
CA ILE A 76 -0.61 8.09 -19.56
C ILE A 76 -0.25 6.66 -19.14
N THR A 77 0.96 6.49 -18.61
CA THR A 77 1.44 5.24 -18.02
C THR A 77 1.60 5.44 -16.52
N VAL A 78 0.90 4.64 -15.72
CA VAL A 78 1.03 4.62 -14.26
C VAL A 78 1.81 3.36 -13.89
N LEU A 79 2.97 3.53 -13.26
CA LEU A 79 3.78 2.43 -12.74
C LEU A 79 3.78 2.47 -11.22
N PHE A 80 3.63 1.30 -10.59
CA PHE A 80 3.73 1.21 -9.13
C PHE A 80 4.71 0.17 -8.62
N GLY A 81 5.37 0.53 -7.52
CA GLY A 81 6.21 -0.33 -6.69
C GLY A 81 5.61 -0.42 -5.30
N SER A 82 5.18 -1.61 -4.85
CA SER A 82 4.47 -1.75 -3.60
C SER A 82 4.82 -3.04 -2.87
N GLU A 83 5.24 -2.90 -1.60
CA GLU A 83 5.50 -4.03 -0.73
C GLU A 83 4.19 -4.59 -0.15
N SER A 84 3.44 -3.73 0.54
CA SER A 84 2.22 -4.11 1.30
C SER A 84 0.90 -3.68 0.64
N GLY A 85 0.93 -3.29 -0.65
CA GLY A 85 -0.26 -2.92 -1.43
C GLY A 85 -0.70 -1.44 -1.35
N ASN A 86 -0.13 -0.62 -0.46
CA ASN A 86 -0.54 0.80 -0.33
C ASN A 86 -0.31 1.60 -1.63
N ALA A 87 0.88 1.48 -2.23
CA ALA A 87 1.21 2.17 -3.48
C ALA A 87 0.39 1.62 -4.67
N GLN A 88 0.08 0.32 -4.66
CA GLN A 88 -0.85 -0.27 -5.63
C GLN A 88 -2.24 0.37 -5.54
N TRP A 89 -2.80 0.46 -4.32
CA TRP A 89 -4.10 1.07 -4.10
C TRP A 89 -4.17 2.52 -4.59
N VAL A 90 -3.14 3.33 -4.29
CA VAL A 90 -3.08 4.72 -4.80
C VAL A 90 -3.02 4.76 -6.32
N ALA A 91 -2.25 3.86 -6.95
CA ALA A 91 -2.14 3.79 -8.40
C ALA A 91 -3.45 3.35 -9.08
N GLU A 92 -4.19 2.42 -8.48
CA GLU A 92 -5.53 1.99 -8.94
C GLU A 92 -6.57 3.11 -8.77
N LEU A 93 -6.50 3.86 -7.68
CA LEU A 93 -7.35 5.04 -7.45
C LEU A 93 -7.09 6.13 -8.50
N LEU A 94 -5.81 6.42 -8.77
CA LEU A 94 -5.39 7.35 -9.82
C LEU A 94 -5.89 6.89 -11.20
N GLU A 95 -5.71 5.61 -11.53
CA GLU A 95 -6.18 5.05 -12.81
C GLU A 95 -7.69 5.23 -12.98
N SER A 96 -8.45 4.91 -11.92
CA SER A 96 -9.91 5.05 -11.91
C SER A 96 -10.35 6.49 -12.14
N LYS A 97 -9.80 7.45 -11.38
CA LYS A 97 -10.11 8.88 -11.52
C LYS A 97 -9.69 9.46 -12.88
N LEU A 98 -8.58 9.00 -13.47
CA LEU A 98 -8.16 9.42 -14.81
C LEU A 98 -9.09 8.84 -15.90
N LYS A 99 -9.49 7.58 -15.80
CA LYS A 99 -10.45 6.96 -16.74
C LYS A 99 -11.82 7.63 -16.70
N GLU A 100 -12.27 8.10 -15.53
CA GLU A 100 -13.50 8.90 -15.39
C GLU A 100 -13.45 10.23 -16.16
N LYS A 101 -12.25 10.72 -16.50
CA LYS A 101 -12.00 11.92 -17.30
C LYS A 101 -11.65 11.60 -18.75
N ASP A 102 -11.92 10.37 -19.22
CA ASP A 102 -11.68 9.89 -20.58
C ASP A 102 -10.19 9.88 -21.02
N PHE A 103 -9.24 9.88 -20.08
CA PHE A 103 -7.81 9.72 -20.40
C PHE A 103 -7.47 8.28 -20.83
N ASP A 104 -6.52 8.12 -21.78
CA ASP A 104 -5.94 6.81 -22.13
C ASP A 104 -4.84 6.43 -21.13
N VAL A 105 -5.20 5.56 -20.17
CA VAL A 105 -4.33 5.15 -19.06
C VAL A 105 -3.92 3.69 -19.18
N THR A 106 -2.64 3.42 -18.97
CA THR A 106 -2.09 2.07 -18.76
C THR A 106 -1.48 1.96 -17.37
N LEU A 107 -2.09 1.17 -16.49
CA LEU A 107 -1.56 0.79 -15.18
C LEU A 107 -0.72 -0.49 -15.28
N SER A 108 0.45 -0.53 -14.63
CA SER A 108 1.30 -1.72 -14.56
C SER A 108 2.13 -1.76 -13.27
N GLU A 109 2.31 -2.96 -12.72
CA GLU A 109 3.41 -3.26 -11.79
C GLU A 109 4.75 -3.01 -12.50
N MET A 110 5.77 -2.55 -11.77
CA MET A 110 7.07 -2.19 -12.33
C MET A 110 7.83 -3.39 -12.91
N ASP A 111 7.76 -4.58 -12.29
CA ASP A 111 8.37 -5.83 -12.75
C ASP A 111 7.67 -6.45 -13.98
N GLN A 112 6.38 -6.15 -14.18
CA GLN A 112 5.61 -6.57 -15.35
C GLN A 112 5.74 -5.58 -16.51
N TYR A 113 6.25 -4.37 -16.25
CA TYR A 113 6.40 -3.35 -17.28
C TYR A 113 7.56 -3.67 -18.23
N LYS A 114 7.26 -3.63 -19.53
CA LYS A 114 8.27 -3.89 -20.58
C LYS A 114 9.16 -2.66 -20.73
N THR A 115 10.32 -2.67 -20.10
CA THR A 115 11.33 -1.58 -20.11
C THR A 115 11.68 -1.01 -21.50
N LYS A 116 11.59 -1.82 -22.57
CA LYS A 116 11.77 -1.37 -23.96
C LYS A 116 10.76 -0.31 -24.42
N ASP A 117 9.58 -0.29 -23.81
CA ASP A 117 8.49 0.62 -24.15
C ASP A 117 8.65 1.98 -23.46
N LEU A 118 9.57 2.09 -22.48
CA LEU A 118 9.91 3.35 -21.81
C LEU A 118 10.37 4.45 -22.78
N LYS A 119 11.04 4.10 -23.88
CA LYS A 119 11.44 5.08 -24.91
C LYS A 119 10.25 5.74 -25.63
N LYS A 120 9.06 5.16 -25.54
CA LYS A 120 7.83 5.65 -26.18
C LYS A 120 6.87 6.25 -25.15
N VAL A 121 7.25 6.33 -23.88
CA VAL A 121 6.38 6.84 -22.83
C VAL A 121 6.19 8.35 -23.06
N GLU A 122 4.95 8.80 -22.93
CA GLU A 122 4.61 10.21 -23.07
C GLU A 122 4.44 10.84 -21.69
N ASP A 123 3.47 10.37 -20.91
CA ASP A 123 3.32 10.79 -19.51
C ASP A 123 3.50 9.58 -18.60
N LEU A 124 4.44 9.68 -17.65
CA LEU A 124 4.81 8.64 -16.71
C LEU A 124 4.52 9.07 -15.28
N LEU A 125 3.58 8.41 -14.62
CA LEU A 125 3.25 8.65 -13.21
C LEU A 125 3.79 7.47 -12.40
N ILE A 126 4.67 7.74 -11.45
CA ILE A 126 5.23 6.71 -10.55
C ILE A 126 4.59 6.82 -9.17
N VAL A 127 4.14 5.69 -8.64
CA VAL A 127 3.68 5.56 -7.26
C VAL A 127 4.50 4.47 -6.58
N THR A 128 5.37 4.79 -5.62
CA THR A 128 6.25 3.78 -5.01
C THR A 128 6.33 3.92 -3.50
N SER A 129 6.37 2.79 -2.80
CA SER A 129 6.83 2.76 -1.41
C SER A 129 8.36 2.66 -1.33
N THR A 130 8.92 2.89 -0.15
CA THR A 130 10.33 2.58 0.20
C THR A 130 10.35 1.52 1.29
N HIS A 131 11.29 0.58 1.21
CA HIS A 131 11.42 -0.51 2.18
C HIS A 131 12.80 -0.53 2.85
N GLY A 132 12.89 -1.10 4.05
CA GLY A 132 14.13 -1.29 4.78
C GLY A 132 15.01 -0.03 4.91
N GLU A 133 16.24 -0.13 4.37
CA GLU A 133 17.28 0.91 4.43
C GLU A 133 17.27 1.82 3.19
N GLY A 134 16.07 2.15 2.69
CA GLY A 134 15.92 3.01 1.50
C GLY A 134 15.76 2.24 0.19
N ASP A 135 15.62 0.92 0.25
CA ASP A 135 15.55 0.04 -0.91
C ASP A 135 14.18 0.10 -1.60
N PRO A 136 14.12 -0.13 -2.93
CA PRO A 136 12.86 -0.28 -3.65
C PRO A 136 12.07 -1.51 -3.17
N PRO A 137 10.72 -1.49 -3.26
CA PRO A 137 9.89 -2.67 -3.04
C PRO A 137 10.27 -3.83 -3.97
N ASP A 138 10.00 -5.08 -3.57
CA ASP A 138 10.42 -6.26 -4.32
C ASP A 138 9.98 -6.21 -5.80
N ASN A 139 8.75 -5.73 -6.09
CA ASN A 139 8.22 -5.62 -7.44
C ASN A 139 8.71 -4.38 -8.23
N ALA A 140 9.64 -3.60 -7.67
CA ALA A 140 10.24 -2.41 -8.29
C ALA A 140 11.75 -2.54 -8.54
N VAL A 141 12.43 -3.50 -7.92
CA VAL A 141 13.90 -3.67 -7.97
C VAL A 141 14.42 -3.73 -9.41
N GLU A 142 13.85 -4.60 -10.27
CA GLU A 142 14.34 -4.76 -11.65
C GLU A 142 14.20 -3.46 -12.47
N PHE A 143 13.10 -2.74 -12.30
CA PHE A 143 12.84 -1.48 -13.01
C PHE A 143 13.77 -0.37 -12.51
N TYR A 144 13.99 -0.30 -11.20
CA TYR A 144 14.95 0.58 -10.55
C TYR A 144 16.36 0.37 -11.10
N ASP A 145 16.86 -0.87 -11.07
CA ASP A 145 18.18 -1.24 -11.60
C ASP A 145 18.31 -0.95 -13.09
N PHE A 146 17.24 -1.16 -13.86
CA PHE A 146 17.22 -0.83 -15.28
C PHE A 146 17.42 0.67 -15.53
N LEU A 147 16.74 1.55 -14.78
CA LEU A 147 16.85 3.00 -14.92
C LEU A 147 18.25 3.50 -14.54
N TYR A 148 18.87 2.94 -13.50
CA TYR A 148 20.24 3.27 -13.09
C TYR A 148 21.30 2.56 -13.95
N GLY A 149 20.91 1.56 -14.72
CA GLY A 149 21.76 0.81 -15.63
C GLY A 149 22.14 1.59 -16.89
N ARG A 150 23.19 1.11 -17.58
CA ARG A 150 23.68 1.69 -18.85
C ARG A 150 22.72 1.56 -20.03
N LYS A 151 21.64 0.79 -19.87
CA LYS A 151 20.64 0.51 -20.92
C LYS A 151 19.43 1.45 -20.85
N ALA A 152 19.33 2.29 -19.82
CA ALA A 152 18.25 3.26 -19.71
C ALA A 152 18.23 4.20 -20.92
N PRO A 153 17.08 4.37 -21.60
CA PRO A 153 16.96 5.31 -22.70
C PRO A 153 16.94 6.75 -22.18
N ASN A 154 17.31 7.69 -23.04
CA ASN A 154 16.96 9.09 -22.87
C ASN A 154 15.44 9.26 -23.07
N LEU A 155 14.82 10.11 -22.25
CA LEU A 155 13.38 10.33 -22.12
C LEU A 155 12.96 11.75 -22.57
N GLU A 156 13.73 12.39 -23.45
CA GLU A 156 13.39 13.70 -24.02
C GLU A 156 11.97 13.69 -24.61
N GLY A 157 11.13 14.61 -24.11
CA GLY A 157 9.73 14.76 -24.51
C GLY A 157 8.73 13.89 -23.73
N ALA A 158 9.21 13.00 -22.86
CA ALA A 158 8.37 12.38 -21.83
C ALA A 158 8.18 13.36 -20.66
N ARG A 159 7.03 13.29 -20.00
CA ARG A 159 6.73 14.02 -18.79
C ARG A 159 6.54 13.07 -17.62
N PHE A 160 6.80 13.49 -16.39
CA PHE A 160 6.62 12.64 -15.23
C PHE A 160 6.19 13.34 -13.94
N SER A 161 5.63 12.58 -13.00
CA SER A 161 5.50 12.98 -11.60
C SER A 161 5.57 11.73 -10.71
N VAL A 162 6.02 11.92 -9.46
CA VAL A 162 6.25 10.82 -8.52
C VAL A 162 5.49 11.07 -7.22
N LEU A 163 4.78 10.07 -6.76
CA LEU A 163 4.26 10.00 -5.40
C LEU A 163 5.02 8.92 -4.63
N ALA A 164 5.66 9.32 -3.54
CA ALA A 164 6.49 8.46 -2.72
C ALA A 164 5.80 8.18 -1.37
N LEU A 165 5.73 6.91 -0.98
CA LEU A 165 5.23 6.48 0.33
C LEU A 165 6.41 6.02 1.20
N GLY A 166 6.49 6.52 2.43
CA GLY A 166 7.52 6.16 3.38
C GLY A 166 7.06 6.33 4.82
N ASP A 167 8.00 6.20 5.76
CA ASP A 167 7.78 6.50 7.18
C ASP A 167 8.89 7.41 7.68
N GLN A 168 8.52 8.58 8.21
CA GLN A 168 9.47 9.58 8.74
C GLN A 168 10.32 9.08 9.91
N SER A 169 9.94 7.95 10.50
CA SER A 169 10.70 7.31 11.56
C SER A 169 11.90 6.50 11.08
N TYR A 170 12.02 6.29 9.76
CA TYR A 170 13.17 5.67 9.12
C TYR A 170 14.17 6.72 8.61
N GLU A 171 15.45 6.36 8.58
CA GLU A 171 16.53 7.25 8.12
C GLU A 171 16.33 7.65 6.65
N PHE A 172 15.91 6.71 5.82
CA PHE A 172 15.75 6.87 4.37
C PHE A 172 14.29 7.13 3.96
N PHE A 173 13.64 8.11 4.60
CA PHE A 173 12.25 8.49 4.31
C PHE A 173 12.03 8.78 2.81
N CYS A 174 11.13 8.04 2.16
CA CYS A 174 10.76 8.16 0.74
C CYS A 174 11.95 8.06 -0.25
N GLN A 175 13.04 7.39 0.12
CA GLN A 175 14.27 7.35 -0.68
C GLN A 175 14.06 6.82 -2.10
N THR A 176 13.36 5.71 -2.27
CA THR A 176 13.05 5.14 -3.59
C THR A 176 12.31 6.11 -4.49
N GLY A 177 11.35 6.86 -3.95
CA GLY A 177 10.61 7.87 -4.69
C GLY A 177 11.51 9.05 -5.08
N LYS A 178 12.39 9.50 -4.17
CA LYS A 178 13.41 10.52 -4.45
C LYS A 178 14.36 10.09 -5.55
N ASP A 179 14.75 8.82 -5.56
CA ASP A 179 15.65 8.24 -6.54
C ASP A 179 15.01 8.17 -7.93
N PHE A 180 13.79 7.63 -8.06
CA PHE A 180 13.05 7.66 -9.32
C PHE A 180 12.89 9.08 -9.86
N ASP A 181 12.53 10.00 -8.97
CA ASP A 181 12.27 11.39 -9.30
C ASP A 181 13.51 12.10 -9.86
N ALA A 182 14.64 11.98 -9.17
CA ALA A 182 15.92 12.51 -9.62
C ALA A 182 16.38 11.82 -10.91
N ARG A 183 16.20 10.50 -11.00
CA ARG A 183 16.69 9.72 -12.13
C ARG A 183 15.94 9.99 -13.42
N LEU A 184 14.62 10.22 -13.36
CA LEU A 184 13.82 10.57 -14.53
C LEU A 184 14.22 11.94 -15.09
N GLU A 185 14.51 12.91 -14.21
CA GLU A 185 15.03 14.23 -14.59
C GLU A 185 16.44 14.12 -15.22
N GLU A 186 17.33 13.31 -14.66
CA GLU A 186 18.65 13.01 -15.25
C GLU A 186 18.57 12.35 -16.64
N LEU A 187 17.46 11.70 -16.96
CA LEU A 187 17.19 11.09 -18.25
C LEU A 187 16.49 12.04 -19.24
N ASP A 188 16.42 13.34 -18.93
CA ASP A 188 15.80 14.41 -19.74
C ASP A 188 14.26 14.34 -19.84
N ALA A 189 13.57 13.71 -18.89
CA ALA A 189 12.11 13.82 -18.79
C ALA A 189 11.68 15.12 -18.08
N ASP A 190 10.55 15.70 -18.51
CA ASP A 190 10.02 16.95 -17.96
C ASP A 190 9.07 16.69 -16.78
N ARG A 191 9.24 17.42 -15.68
CA ARG A 191 8.39 17.27 -14.49
C ARG A 191 7.03 17.93 -14.68
N ILE A 192 5.94 17.18 -14.51
CA ILE A 192 4.54 17.68 -14.52
C ILE A 192 4.26 18.41 -13.21
N LEU A 193 4.44 17.71 -12.09
CA LEU A 193 4.31 18.24 -10.73
C LEU A 193 5.51 17.81 -9.89
N PRO A 194 5.89 18.61 -8.87
CA PRO A 194 6.85 18.20 -7.85
C PRO A 194 6.47 16.85 -7.23
N ARG A 195 7.48 16.08 -6.85
CA ARG A 195 7.28 14.86 -6.06
C ARG A 195 6.57 15.18 -4.75
N VAL A 196 5.68 14.29 -4.33
CA VAL A 196 5.05 14.35 -3.02
C VAL A 196 5.56 13.18 -2.17
N ASP A 197 6.12 13.49 -1.00
CA ASP A 197 6.65 12.53 -0.03
C ASP A 197 5.59 12.33 1.08
N CYS A 198 4.98 11.15 1.13
CA CYS A 198 3.91 10.81 2.07
C CYS A 198 4.45 9.99 3.26
N ASP A 199 4.03 10.32 4.48
CA ASP A 199 4.23 9.48 5.68
C ASP A 199 3.14 8.38 5.75
N ILE A 200 3.08 7.62 6.86
CA ILE A 200 2.14 6.47 7.03
C ILE A 200 0.67 6.85 6.79
N ASP A 201 0.27 8.08 7.11
CA ASP A 201 -1.06 8.66 6.85
C ASP A 201 -1.15 9.33 5.46
N PHE A 202 -0.72 8.58 4.44
CA PHE A 202 -0.53 9.07 3.08
C PHE A 202 -1.82 9.48 2.35
N GLU A 203 -3.00 9.06 2.79
CA GLU A 203 -4.22 9.12 1.99
C GLU A 203 -4.60 10.55 1.59
N GLU A 204 -4.40 11.52 2.49
CA GLU A 204 -4.70 12.93 2.24
C GLU A 204 -3.80 13.51 1.14
N LEU A 205 -2.48 13.43 1.34
CA LEU A 205 -1.47 13.90 0.38
C LEU A 205 -1.56 13.17 -0.97
N ALA A 206 -1.86 11.88 -0.95
CA ALA A 206 -2.08 11.09 -2.15
C ALA A 206 -3.29 11.59 -2.94
N ASN A 207 -4.42 11.87 -2.28
CA ASN A 207 -5.60 12.42 -2.96
C ASN A 207 -5.35 13.82 -3.52
N GLU A 208 -4.68 14.69 -2.76
CA GLU A 208 -4.30 16.02 -3.25
C GLU A 208 -3.39 15.93 -4.48
N TRP A 209 -2.38 15.06 -4.47
CA TRP A 209 -1.52 14.84 -5.62
C TRP A 209 -2.30 14.31 -6.83
N ILE A 210 -3.19 13.34 -6.64
CA ILE A 210 -4.05 12.83 -7.72
C ILE A 210 -4.90 13.95 -8.33
N ASP A 211 -5.58 14.73 -7.48
CA ASP A 211 -6.45 15.80 -7.95
C ASP A 211 -5.66 16.89 -8.70
N ASN A 212 -4.46 17.23 -8.22
CA ASN A 212 -3.55 18.16 -8.89
C ASN A 212 -3.04 17.62 -10.23
N ILE A 213 -2.69 16.33 -10.32
CA ILE A 213 -2.28 15.69 -11.58
C ILE A 213 -3.42 15.74 -12.61
N ILE A 214 -4.63 15.39 -12.19
CA ILE A 214 -5.80 15.43 -13.07
C ILE A 214 -6.05 16.85 -13.59
N ASN A 215 -5.92 17.86 -12.73
CA ASN A 215 -6.07 19.26 -13.11
C ASN A 215 -4.99 19.70 -14.12
N GLU A 216 -3.71 19.39 -13.87
CA GLU A 216 -2.61 19.77 -14.77
C GLU A 216 -2.69 19.04 -16.13
N LEU A 217 -3.12 17.78 -16.13
CA LEU A 217 -3.36 17.03 -17.38
C LEU A 217 -4.60 17.54 -18.12
N GLY A 218 -5.65 17.94 -17.39
CA GLY A 218 -6.90 18.48 -17.95
C GLY A 218 -6.77 19.89 -18.53
N ASP A 219 -6.00 20.79 -17.88
CA ASP A 219 -5.78 22.16 -18.37
C ASP A 219 -5.02 22.20 -19.71
N GLN A 220 -4.33 21.11 -20.09
CA GLN A 220 -3.66 20.96 -21.38
C GLN A 220 -4.63 20.63 -22.52
N GLU A 221 -5.81 20.05 -22.23
CA GLU A 221 -6.87 19.81 -23.22
C GLU A 221 -7.94 20.92 -23.24
N VAL A 222 -8.12 21.66 -22.14
CA VAL A 222 -9.14 22.72 -22.01
C VAL A 222 -8.61 24.10 -22.45
N LYS A 223 -8.10 24.17 -23.69
CA LYS A 223 -8.29 25.37 -24.53
C LYS A 223 -9.31 25.07 -25.61
N GLN A 224 -10.54 24.77 -25.17
CA GLN A 224 -11.84 25.09 -25.77
C GLN A 224 -12.87 24.03 -25.35
N VAL A 225 -13.73 24.36 -24.40
CA VAL A 225 -15.14 24.74 -24.58
C VAL A 225 -15.75 24.77 -23.17
N VAL A 226 -16.08 25.98 -22.72
CA VAL A 226 -16.99 26.18 -21.60
C VAL A 226 -18.39 25.92 -22.13
N GLN A 227 -19.07 24.88 -21.64
CA GLN A 227 -20.51 24.96 -21.42
C GLN A 227 -21.03 23.87 -20.48
N ASP A 228 -21.75 24.36 -19.48
CA ASP A 228 -22.53 23.67 -18.46
C ASP A 228 -23.17 22.36 -18.91
N ALA A 229 -22.94 21.29 -18.14
CA ALA A 229 -23.85 20.16 -18.08
C ALA A 229 -23.97 19.68 -16.62
N GLN A 230 -25.21 19.64 -16.16
CA GLN A 230 -25.63 19.25 -14.82
C GLN A 230 -25.37 17.76 -14.58
N ASN A 231 -24.85 17.45 -13.38
CA ASN A 231 -24.69 16.10 -12.85
C ASN A 231 -26.02 15.34 -12.83
N GLU A 232 -26.05 14.19 -13.49
CA GLU A 232 -26.86 13.03 -13.11
C GLU A 232 -25.88 11.91 -12.73
N PRO A 233 -25.99 11.30 -11.54
CA PRO A 233 -25.09 10.22 -11.15
C PRO A 233 -25.46 8.95 -11.90
N ILE A 234 -24.51 8.41 -12.66
CA ILE A 234 -24.58 7.05 -13.19
C ILE A 234 -23.76 6.17 -12.24
N GLN A 235 -24.45 5.31 -11.49
CA GLN A 235 -23.84 4.24 -10.70
C GLN A 235 -23.22 3.21 -11.65
N ASN A 236 -21.93 2.89 -11.45
CA ASN A 236 -21.39 1.55 -11.67
C ASN A 236 -20.13 1.34 -10.82
N ASP A 237 -20.13 0.18 -10.16
CA ASP A 237 -19.28 -0.23 -9.06
C ASP A 237 -17.82 -0.44 -9.46
N VAL A 238 -16.95 0.42 -8.95
CA VAL A 238 -15.81 -0.07 -8.17
C VAL A 238 -16.10 0.41 -6.76
N ALA A 239 -16.72 -0.44 -5.94
CA ALA A 239 -17.05 -0.05 -4.57
C ALA A 239 -15.72 0.21 -3.84
N ALA A 240 -15.47 1.48 -3.48
CA ALA A 240 -14.44 1.82 -2.52
C ALA A 240 -14.68 0.98 -1.25
N PRO A 241 -13.62 0.54 -0.54
CA PRO A 241 -13.80 -0.23 0.68
C PRO A 241 -14.73 0.54 1.62
N VAL A 242 -15.73 -0.16 2.17
CA VAL A 242 -16.81 0.47 2.96
C VAL A 242 -16.23 1.20 4.17
N TYR A 243 -15.15 0.65 4.72
CA TYR A 243 -14.40 1.20 5.85
C TYR A 243 -12.95 1.47 5.49
N SER A 244 -12.40 2.52 6.07
CA SER A 244 -11.05 3.03 5.81
C SER A 244 -10.47 3.67 7.07
N ARG A 245 -9.24 4.18 7.00
CA ARG A 245 -8.64 4.95 8.10
C ARG A 245 -9.51 6.14 8.53
N THR A 246 -10.14 6.85 7.58
CA THR A 246 -10.97 8.03 7.85
C THR A 246 -12.43 7.70 8.16
N ASN A 247 -12.85 6.46 7.90
CA ASN A 247 -14.15 5.92 8.26
C ASN A 247 -13.98 4.50 8.82
N PRO A 248 -13.44 4.33 10.04
CA PRO A 248 -13.18 3.01 10.60
C PRO A 248 -14.48 2.33 11.03
N TYR A 249 -14.50 1.00 10.98
CA TYR A 249 -15.55 0.20 11.57
C TYR A 249 -15.32 0.04 13.08
N GLU A 250 -16.38 0.08 13.88
CA GLU A 250 -16.29 -0.23 15.31
C GLU A 250 -16.55 -1.72 15.56
N ALA A 251 -15.49 -2.52 15.56
CA ALA A 251 -15.57 -3.95 15.82
C ALA A 251 -15.67 -4.24 17.33
N GLU A 252 -16.65 -5.04 17.73
CA GLU A 252 -16.76 -5.55 19.09
C GLU A 252 -15.67 -6.62 19.33
N VAL A 253 -14.99 -6.55 20.48
CA VAL A 253 -14.04 -7.57 20.90
C VAL A 253 -14.82 -8.75 21.47
N LEU A 254 -14.75 -9.89 20.81
CA LEU A 254 -15.43 -11.12 21.22
C LEU A 254 -14.63 -11.90 22.25
N GLU A 255 -13.32 -12.01 22.03
CA GLU A 255 -12.40 -12.75 22.89
C GLU A 255 -11.04 -12.02 22.96
N ASN A 256 -10.38 -12.12 24.11
CA ASN A 256 -9.05 -11.56 24.32
C ASN A 256 -8.24 -12.41 25.30
N GLU A 257 -7.65 -13.49 24.81
CA GLU A 257 -7.00 -14.52 25.61
C GLU A 257 -5.47 -14.40 25.56
N LYS A 258 -4.80 -14.47 26.71
CA LYS A 258 -3.34 -14.66 26.77
C LYS A 258 -3.01 -16.13 26.43
N ILE A 259 -2.40 -16.34 25.27
CA ILE A 259 -2.02 -17.68 24.75
C ILE A 259 -0.57 -18.08 25.08
N THR A 260 0.12 -17.27 25.87
CA THR A 260 1.42 -17.59 26.47
C THR A 260 1.22 -18.10 27.90
N GLY A 261 2.06 -19.04 28.31
CA GLY A 261 2.04 -19.61 29.65
C GLY A 261 2.27 -18.56 30.74
N ARG A 262 1.79 -18.86 31.96
CA ARG A 262 1.81 -17.96 33.11
C ARG A 262 3.19 -17.33 33.39
N ASP A 263 4.25 -18.13 33.26
CA ASP A 263 5.62 -17.74 33.59
C ASP A 263 6.43 -17.30 32.36
N SER A 264 5.78 -17.09 31.21
CA SER A 264 6.44 -16.50 30.04
C SER A 264 6.87 -15.06 30.36
N ASN A 265 8.06 -14.69 29.88
CA ASN A 265 8.55 -13.31 29.87
C ASN A 265 7.95 -12.49 28.71
N LYS A 266 7.14 -13.12 27.85
CA LYS A 266 6.34 -12.47 26.83
C LYS A 266 4.87 -12.56 27.21
N GLU A 267 4.10 -11.67 26.61
CA GLU A 267 2.66 -11.77 26.60
C GLU A 267 2.19 -11.71 25.16
N VAL A 268 1.82 -12.88 24.63
CA VAL A 268 1.14 -12.99 23.34
C VAL A 268 -0.33 -13.28 23.60
N ARG A 269 -1.19 -12.56 22.90
CA ARG A 269 -2.65 -12.65 23.01
C ARG A 269 -3.28 -13.04 21.69
N HIS A 270 -4.32 -13.84 21.79
CA HIS A 270 -5.28 -14.13 20.74
C HIS A 270 -6.49 -13.22 20.94
N LEU A 271 -6.83 -12.43 19.93
CA LEU A 271 -8.02 -11.58 19.96
C LEU A 271 -8.95 -11.97 18.83
N GLU A 272 -10.24 -11.96 19.10
CA GLU A 272 -11.31 -12.19 18.14
C GLU A 272 -12.17 -10.93 18.08
N LEU A 273 -12.39 -10.41 16.87
CA LEU A 273 -13.16 -9.20 16.63
C LEU A 273 -14.37 -9.53 15.75
N SER A 274 -15.54 -9.03 16.11
CA SER A 274 -16.74 -9.16 15.30
C SER A 274 -16.64 -8.26 14.06
N LEU A 275 -16.91 -8.86 12.91
CA LEU A 275 -17.13 -8.20 11.62
C LEU A 275 -18.59 -8.32 11.17
N GLU A 276 -19.52 -8.61 12.08
CA GLU A 276 -20.95 -8.71 11.73
C GLU A 276 -21.44 -7.40 11.10
N GLY A 277 -21.85 -7.47 9.83
CA GLY A 277 -22.28 -6.29 9.08
C GLY A 277 -21.15 -5.39 8.57
N TYR A 278 -19.89 -5.84 8.60
CA TYR A 278 -18.76 -5.13 7.97
C TYR A 278 -18.91 -5.05 6.45
N GLY A 279 -19.47 -6.08 5.80
CA GLY A 279 -19.86 -6.05 4.39
C GLY A 279 -18.77 -6.38 3.37
N ASP A 280 -17.50 -6.42 3.77
CA ASP A 280 -16.37 -6.94 2.97
C ASP A 280 -15.79 -8.21 3.60
N GLU A 281 -15.42 -9.17 2.76
CA GLU A 281 -14.72 -10.39 3.19
C GLU A 281 -13.20 -10.18 3.24
N TYR A 282 -12.47 -11.00 3.99
CA TYR A 282 -11.01 -11.08 3.96
C TYR A 282 -10.53 -12.49 3.57
N ALA A 283 -9.28 -12.61 3.12
CA ALA A 283 -8.68 -13.91 2.79
C ALA A 283 -7.36 -14.10 3.57
N PRO A 284 -6.92 -15.35 3.82
CA PRO A 284 -5.63 -15.62 4.45
C PRO A 284 -4.49 -14.82 3.82
N GLY A 285 -3.67 -14.19 4.67
CA GLY A 285 -2.61 -13.26 4.28
C GLY A 285 -3.02 -11.78 4.22
N ASP A 286 -4.31 -11.45 4.30
CA ASP A 286 -4.75 -10.08 4.58
C ASP A 286 -4.38 -9.64 6.01
N SER A 287 -4.41 -8.34 6.26
CA SER A 287 -4.20 -7.74 7.58
C SER A 287 -5.42 -6.94 8.02
N ILE A 288 -5.53 -6.71 9.32
CA ILE A 288 -6.47 -5.74 9.89
C ILE A 288 -5.70 -4.61 10.56
N ASN A 289 -6.09 -3.38 10.27
CA ASN A 289 -5.54 -2.20 10.88
C ASN A 289 -6.41 -1.77 12.05
N ILE A 290 -5.78 -1.49 13.19
CA ILE A 290 -6.43 -0.97 14.39
C ILE A 290 -5.94 0.47 14.60
N LEU A 291 -6.88 1.40 14.80
CA LEU A 291 -6.55 2.76 15.24
C LEU A 291 -6.40 2.75 16.76
N PRO A 292 -5.17 2.91 17.28
CA PRO A 292 -4.96 2.80 18.71
C PRO A 292 -5.23 4.11 19.44
N GLU A 293 -5.25 4.02 20.76
CA GLU A 293 -5.29 5.17 21.67
C GLU A 293 -4.05 5.17 22.57
N ASN A 294 -3.47 6.36 22.74
CA ASN A 294 -2.36 6.59 23.65
C ASN A 294 -2.73 6.23 25.08
N ASP A 295 -1.70 5.97 25.89
CA ASP A 295 -1.90 5.68 27.30
C ASP A 295 -2.51 6.88 28.03
N PRO A 296 -3.67 6.75 28.69
CA PRO A 296 -4.26 7.83 29.46
C PRO A 296 -3.32 8.38 30.54
N GLU A 297 -2.44 7.56 31.11
CA GLU A 297 -1.45 8.03 32.08
C GLU A 297 -0.43 8.97 31.43
N LEU A 298 0.12 8.61 30.27
CA LEU A 298 1.06 9.46 29.51
C LEU A 298 0.39 10.76 29.02
N VAL A 299 -0.88 10.68 28.59
CA VAL A 299 -1.65 11.87 28.19
C VAL A 299 -1.80 12.83 29.37
N ASN A 300 -2.17 12.33 30.55
CA ASN A 300 -2.30 13.15 31.75
C ASN A 300 -0.95 13.74 32.18
N GLU A 301 0.14 12.97 32.13
CA GLU A 301 1.49 13.46 32.45
C GLU A 301 1.90 14.64 31.54
N LEU A 302 1.59 14.58 30.24
CA LEU A 302 1.87 15.67 29.30
C LEU A 302 1.05 16.93 29.60
N ILE A 303 -0.25 16.76 29.86
CA ILE A 303 -1.15 17.87 30.19
C ILE A 303 -0.71 18.55 31.49
N ASP A 304 -0.38 17.75 32.52
CA ASP A 304 0.08 18.23 33.81
C ASP A 304 1.46 18.92 33.71
N MET A 305 2.38 18.38 32.91
CA MET A 305 3.72 18.95 32.72
C MET A 305 3.67 20.38 32.13
N LEU A 306 2.73 20.62 31.22
CA LEU A 306 2.58 21.90 30.53
C LEU A 306 1.54 22.85 31.16
N ASP A 307 0.89 22.43 32.26
CA ASP A 307 -0.18 23.15 32.95
C ASP A 307 -1.32 23.56 31.99
N TRP A 308 -1.72 22.63 31.12
CA TRP A 308 -2.75 22.85 30.12
C TRP A 308 -4.15 22.42 30.59
N ASP A 309 -5.19 23.04 30.03
CA ASP A 309 -6.58 22.65 30.29
C ASP A 309 -6.98 21.49 29.35
N SER A 310 -7.29 20.33 29.92
CA SER A 310 -7.64 19.11 29.18
C SER A 310 -8.87 19.29 28.28
N GLU A 311 -9.79 20.17 28.68
CA GLU A 311 -11.05 20.44 27.97
C GLU A 311 -10.93 21.59 26.95
N GLN A 312 -9.75 22.20 26.83
CA GLN A 312 -9.52 23.24 25.83
C GLN A 312 -9.73 22.67 24.42
N GLU A 313 -10.57 23.33 23.63
CA GLU A 313 -10.69 23.03 22.20
C GLU A 313 -9.46 23.55 21.46
N ILE A 314 -8.83 22.68 20.67
CA ILE A 314 -7.65 22.98 19.87
C ILE A 314 -7.85 22.63 18.40
N GLU A 315 -7.12 23.31 17.51
CA GLU A 315 -7.03 22.93 16.10
C GLU A 315 -5.98 21.83 15.89
N VAL A 316 -6.39 20.68 15.34
CA VAL A 316 -5.54 19.48 15.17
C VAL A 316 -5.03 19.29 13.75
N ASP A 317 -5.48 20.10 12.80
CA ASP A 317 -4.97 20.14 11.43
C ASP A 317 -5.08 21.54 10.84
N THR A 318 -4.53 21.70 9.64
CA THR A 318 -4.57 22.94 8.86
C THR A 318 -5.95 23.21 8.23
N GLN A 319 -6.87 22.23 8.27
CA GLN A 319 -8.24 22.36 7.76
C GLN A 319 -9.20 22.94 8.81
N GLY A 320 -8.74 23.06 10.06
CA GLY A 320 -9.50 23.64 11.17
C GLY A 320 -10.37 22.62 11.90
N THR A 321 -10.05 21.32 11.84
CA THR A 321 -10.69 20.30 12.69
C THR A 321 -10.40 20.61 14.16
N LYS A 322 -11.45 20.60 14.98
CA LYS A 322 -11.37 20.90 16.42
C LYS A 322 -11.77 19.72 17.27
N MET A 323 -11.06 19.52 18.37
CA MET A 323 -11.39 18.57 19.43
C MET A 323 -10.77 19.04 20.75
N THR A 324 -11.13 18.39 21.85
CA THR A 324 -10.50 18.68 23.14
C THR A 324 -9.03 18.27 23.11
N LEU A 325 -8.19 18.98 23.89
CA LEU A 325 -6.77 18.64 24.04
C LEU A 325 -6.60 17.18 24.48
N SER A 326 -7.43 16.71 25.41
CA SER A 326 -7.40 15.32 25.89
C SER A 326 -7.70 14.32 24.76
N ASP A 327 -8.74 14.55 23.96
CA ASP A 327 -9.09 13.67 22.83
C ASP A 327 -7.99 13.67 21.75
N ALA A 328 -7.39 14.84 21.50
CA ALA A 328 -6.31 15.00 20.53
C ALA A 328 -5.06 14.21 20.93
N LEU A 329 -4.62 14.34 22.17
CA LEU A 329 -3.48 13.58 22.69
C LEU A 329 -3.79 12.10 22.85
N THR A 330 -5.06 11.72 23.08
CA THR A 330 -5.45 10.32 23.24
C THR A 330 -5.53 9.59 21.90
N SER A 331 -6.14 10.20 20.88
CA SER A 331 -6.58 9.47 19.69
C SER A 331 -6.15 10.07 18.35
N TYR A 332 -5.57 11.28 18.35
CA TYR A 332 -5.21 11.97 17.13
C TYR A 332 -3.70 12.07 16.91
N PHE A 333 -2.92 12.45 17.91
CA PHE A 333 -1.47 12.66 17.77
C PHE A 333 -0.63 11.44 18.16
N GLU A 334 0.48 11.21 17.44
CA GLU A 334 1.53 10.28 17.87
C GLU A 334 2.46 10.98 18.88
N ILE A 335 2.39 10.58 20.14
CA ILE A 335 3.19 11.17 21.23
C ILE A 335 4.31 10.25 21.72
N THR A 336 4.35 8.99 21.28
CA THR A 336 5.30 7.98 21.81
C THR A 336 6.56 7.79 20.99
N LYS A 337 6.64 8.44 19.82
CA LYS A 337 7.76 8.30 18.89
C LYS A 337 8.26 9.66 18.41
N LEU A 338 9.51 9.98 18.71
CA LEU A 338 10.17 11.15 18.15
C LEU A 338 10.68 10.87 16.73
N THR A 339 10.63 11.88 15.87
CA THR A 339 11.19 11.85 14.51
C THR A 339 12.06 13.08 14.29
N LYS A 340 12.95 13.04 13.29
CA LYS A 340 13.77 14.20 12.96
C LYS A 340 12.92 15.44 12.58
N PRO A 341 11.89 15.34 11.72
CA PRO A 341 11.00 16.48 11.43
C PRO A 341 10.33 17.05 12.69
N LEU A 342 9.90 16.18 13.62
CA LEU A 342 9.32 16.61 14.89
C LEU A 342 10.33 17.45 15.69
N LEU A 343 11.57 16.98 15.84
CA LEU A 343 12.61 17.72 16.56
C LEU A 343 12.93 19.06 15.89
N GLU A 344 12.95 19.12 14.56
CA GLU A 344 13.16 20.36 13.78
C GLU A 344 12.04 21.38 14.02
N SER A 345 10.78 20.95 13.97
CA SER A 345 9.63 21.80 14.29
C SER A 345 9.63 22.24 15.77
N ALA A 346 9.92 21.31 16.68
CA ALA A 346 10.01 21.59 18.12
C ALA A 346 11.09 22.63 18.42
N ALA A 347 12.28 22.50 17.83
CA ALA A 347 13.37 23.46 18.02
C ALA A 347 12.96 24.90 17.66
N GLN A 348 12.21 25.05 16.55
CA GLN A 348 11.71 26.34 16.08
C GLN A 348 10.63 26.90 17.00
N ILE A 349 9.65 26.09 17.41
CA ILE A 349 8.52 26.53 18.24
C ILE A 349 8.96 26.81 19.68
N PHE A 350 9.89 26.00 20.20
CA PHE A 350 10.39 26.15 21.56
C PHE A 350 11.35 27.34 21.68
N ASP A 351 11.83 27.87 20.53
CA ASP A 351 12.90 28.87 20.43
C ASP A 351 14.17 28.42 21.18
N ASN A 352 14.54 27.14 21.01
CA ASN A 352 15.62 26.50 21.76
C ASN A 352 16.90 26.37 20.91
N GLU A 353 17.87 27.27 21.14
CA GLU A 353 19.15 27.29 20.41
C GLU A 353 19.96 25.99 20.60
N GLU A 354 19.92 25.36 21.78
CA GLU A 354 20.65 24.11 22.00
C GLU A 354 20.09 22.98 21.13
N LEU A 355 18.77 22.81 21.09
CA LEU A 355 18.14 21.80 20.25
C LEU A 355 18.43 22.06 18.76
N MET A 356 18.38 23.33 18.32
CA MET A 356 18.76 23.71 16.95
C MET A 356 20.21 23.34 16.61
N ASP A 357 21.16 23.59 17.51
CA ASP A 357 22.57 23.25 17.31
C ASP A 357 22.78 21.73 17.23
N ARG A 358 22.10 20.97 18.10
CA ARG A 358 22.19 19.49 18.17
C ARG A 358 21.64 18.81 16.92
N LEU A 359 20.60 19.36 16.31
CA LEU A 359 20.01 18.86 15.06
C LEU A 359 20.98 18.82 13.88
N SER A 360 22.08 19.57 13.92
CA SER A 360 23.13 19.49 12.91
C SER A 360 23.94 18.18 12.94
N ASP A 361 23.89 17.44 14.06
CA ASP A 361 24.54 16.15 14.25
C ASP A 361 23.54 15.00 14.04
N ASN A 362 23.53 14.43 12.83
CA ASN A 362 22.66 13.30 12.49
C ASN A 362 22.88 12.07 13.38
N ALA A 363 24.10 11.85 13.90
CA ALA A 363 24.36 10.71 14.79
C ALA A 363 23.69 10.94 16.15
N TRP A 364 23.74 12.17 16.66
CA TRP A 364 23.00 12.56 17.85
C TRP A 364 21.49 12.42 17.64
N VAL A 365 20.95 12.90 16.52
CA VAL A 365 19.50 12.78 16.24
C VAL A 365 19.05 11.32 16.25
N LYS A 366 19.79 10.43 15.57
CA LYS A 366 19.48 8.99 15.50
C LYS A 366 19.49 8.32 16.88
N ASP A 367 20.46 8.66 17.72
CA ASP A 367 20.54 8.15 19.09
C ASP A 367 19.45 8.74 19.99
N TYR A 368 19.16 10.04 19.83
CA TYR A 368 18.23 10.76 20.68
C TYR A 368 16.80 10.29 20.50
N VAL A 369 16.33 10.14 19.25
CA VAL A 369 14.95 9.70 18.96
C VAL A 369 14.68 8.23 19.35
N TYR A 370 15.73 7.42 19.53
CA TYR A 370 15.56 6.01 19.88
C TYR A 370 15.13 5.84 21.34
N GLY A 371 13.92 5.31 21.52
CA GLY A 371 13.36 5.00 22.84
C GLY A 371 12.90 6.20 23.66
N ARG A 372 12.82 7.39 23.05
CA ARG A 372 12.26 8.61 23.65
C ARG A 372 10.89 8.97 23.06
N ASP A 373 10.05 9.58 23.88
CA ASP A 373 8.74 10.11 23.55
C ASP A 373 8.68 11.65 23.75
N LEU A 374 7.51 12.25 23.50
CA LEU A 374 7.31 13.69 23.64
C LEU A 374 7.58 14.19 25.07
N LEU A 375 7.29 13.38 26.09
CA LEU A 375 7.52 13.76 27.48
C LEU A 375 9.02 13.91 27.76
N ASP A 376 9.85 13.01 27.23
CA ASP A 376 11.31 13.14 27.35
C ASP A 376 11.85 14.40 26.64
N LEU A 377 11.30 14.71 25.47
CA LEU A 377 11.70 15.92 24.72
C LEU A 377 11.41 17.19 25.53
N LEU A 378 10.25 17.24 26.20
CA LEU A 378 9.84 18.38 27.02
C LEU A 378 10.63 18.47 28.33
N ASP A 379 11.04 17.34 28.91
CA ASP A 379 11.90 17.31 30.10
C ASP A 379 13.34 17.75 29.78
N ASP A 380 13.91 17.24 28.68
CA ASP A 380 15.27 17.58 28.22
C ASP A 380 15.36 19.02 27.69
N PHE A 381 14.33 19.50 27.01
CA PHE A 381 14.26 20.85 26.42
C PHE A 381 12.98 21.60 26.83
N PRO A 382 12.88 22.05 28.09
CA PRO A 382 11.68 22.73 28.60
C PRO A 382 11.32 23.98 27.81
N THR A 383 10.02 24.24 27.65
CA THR A 383 9.51 25.40 26.94
C THR A 383 8.24 25.96 27.58
N GLU A 384 8.11 27.30 27.60
CA GLU A 384 6.86 28.00 27.92
C GLU A 384 6.18 28.52 26.63
N SER A 385 6.84 28.39 25.48
CA SER A 385 6.40 28.96 24.20
C SER A 385 5.38 28.08 23.49
N LEU A 386 5.41 26.77 23.74
CA LEU A 386 4.49 25.82 23.12
C LEU A 386 3.06 26.08 23.62
N GLN A 387 2.14 26.31 22.68
CA GLN A 387 0.71 26.38 22.96
C GLN A 387 -0.02 25.13 22.43
N PRO A 388 -1.15 24.73 23.03
CA PRO A 388 -1.91 23.55 22.59
C PRO A 388 -2.27 23.56 21.10
N ASP A 389 -2.66 24.71 20.55
CA ASP A 389 -3.00 24.87 19.12
C ASP A 389 -1.81 24.70 18.17
N GLN A 390 -0.58 24.61 18.66
CA GLN A 390 0.62 24.41 17.84
C GLN A 390 1.03 22.94 17.77
N LEU A 391 0.36 22.04 18.47
CA LEU A 391 0.70 20.61 18.48
C LEU A 391 0.69 20.00 17.08
N HIS A 392 -0.25 20.39 16.21
CA HIS A 392 -0.33 19.90 14.83
C HIS A 392 0.87 20.31 13.95
N GLN A 393 1.70 21.25 14.39
CA GLN A 393 2.91 21.69 13.68
C GLN A 393 4.13 20.82 14.04
N ILE A 394 4.04 20.09 15.16
CA ILE A 394 5.12 19.26 15.72
C ILE A 394 4.80 17.78 15.58
N LEU A 395 3.56 17.40 15.91
CA LEU A 395 3.13 16.01 16.01
C LEU A 395 2.39 15.59 14.74
N ARG A 396 2.72 14.38 14.26
CA ARG A 396 1.97 13.72 13.20
C ARG A 396 0.72 13.02 13.74
N LYS A 397 -0.20 12.65 12.85
CA LYS A 397 -1.36 11.82 13.22
C LYS A 397 -0.89 10.45 13.71
N ILE A 398 -1.58 9.89 14.69
CA ILE A 398 -1.27 8.55 15.20
C ILE A 398 -1.51 7.50 14.09
N PRO A 399 -0.50 6.69 13.72
CA PRO A 399 -0.66 5.71 12.67
C PRO A 399 -1.51 4.53 13.15
N ALA A 400 -2.27 3.92 12.24
CA ALA A 400 -2.91 2.63 12.51
C ALA A 400 -1.83 1.55 12.70
N ARG A 401 -2.12 0.52 13.49
CA ARG A 401 -1.25 -0.66 13.64
C ARG A 401 -1.86 -1.83 12.86
N SER A 402 -1.08 -2.36 11.93
CA SER A 402 -1.45 -3.50 11.09
C SER A 402 -1.11 -4.81 11.80
N TYR A 403 -2.04 -5.75 11.78
CA TYR A 403 -1.86 -7.10 12.29
C TYR A 403 -2.25 -8.12 11.22
N SER A 404 -1.34 -9.06 10.91
CA SER A 404 -1.66 -10.17 10.01
C SER A 404 -2.82 -10.98 10.59
N ILE A 405 -3.85 -11.22 9.78
CA ILE A 405 -5.04 -11.94 10.22
C ILE A 405 -4.67 -13.41 10.47
N SER A 406 -5.16 -13.94 11.59
CA SER A 406 -4.88 -15.29 12.09
C SER A 406 -6.08 -16.24 12.09
N SER A 407 -7.14 -15.86 11.38
CA SER A 407 -8.30 -16.71 11.09
C SER A 407 -8.57 -16.83 9.59
N SER A 408 -9.27 -17.88 9.20
CA SER A 408 -9.93 -17.99 7.90
C SER A 408 -11.35 -17.43 7.98
N ASN A 409 -11.78 -16.66 6.98
CA ASN A 409 -13.17 -16.19 6.86
C ASN A 409 -14.14 -17.34 6.55
N GLN A 410 -13.66 -18.43 5.94
CA GLN A 410 -14.49 -19.63 5.73
C GLN A 410 -14.74 -20.38 7.04
N ALA A 411 -13.72 -20.48 7.89
CA ALA A 411 -13.83 -21.16 9.18
C ALA A 411 -14.54 -20.33 10.24
N ASN A 412 -14.40 -18.99 10.20
CA ASN A 412 -14.97 -18.06 11.17
C ASN A 412 -15.69 -16.94 10.41
N PRO A 413 -16.87 -17.20 9.84
CA PRO A 413 -17.66 -16.15 9.17
C PRO A 413 -17.99 -15.03 10.15
N ASP A 414 -17.95 -13.79 9.68
CA ASP A 414 -18.24 -12.58 10.45
C ASP A 414 -17.30 -12.34 11.66
N GLU A 415 -16.15 -13.02 11.74
CA GLU A 415 -15.16 -12.85 12.81
C GLU A 415 -13.74 -12.71 12.22
N VAL A 416 -12.89 -11.91 12.85
CA VAL A 416 -11.47 -11.77 12.45
C VAL A 416 -10.57 -11.88 13.67
N HIS A 417 -9.57 -12.76 13.57
CA HIS A 417 -8.71 -13.09 14.69
C HIS A 417 -7.31 -12.51 14.46
N ILE A 418 -6.67 -12.00 15.50
CA ILE A 418 -5.29 -11.50 15.44
C ILE A 418 -4.43 -12.09 16.56
N THR A 419 -3.13 -12.17 16.30
CA THR A 419 -2.14 -12.65 17.28
C THR A 419 -1.18 -11.52 17.62
N VAL A 420 -1.25 -11.01 18.85
CA VAL A 420 -0.58 -9.77 19.26
C VAL A 420 0.44 -10.05 20.36
N CYS A 421 1.70 -9.67 20.16
CA CYS A 421 2.68 -9.64 21.24
C CYS A 421 2.69 -8.24 21.88
N ALA A 422 2.44 -8.16 23.17
CA ALA A 422 2.56 -6.92 23.93
C ALA A 422 4.03 -6.47 23.96
N VAL A 423 4.28 -5.23 23.51
CA VAL A 423 5.62 -4.64 23.45
C VAL A 423 5.87 -3.86 24.73
N ARG A 424 6.86 -4.29 25.51
CA ARG A 424 7.32 -3.61 26.73
C ARG A 424 8.85 -3.62 26.79
N TYR A 425 9.45 -2.50 27.14
CA TYR A 425 10.90 -2.36 27.27
C TYR A 425 11.26 -1.20 28.18
N GLU A 426 12.47 -1.19 28.75
CA GLU A 426 12.98 -0.08 29.55
C GLU A 426 13.90 0.77 28.66
N ALA A 427 13.68 2.08 28.63
CA ALA A 427 14.55 3.01 27.91
C ALA A 427 14.57 4.38 28.58
N HIS A 428 15.78 4.92 28.78
CA HIS A 428 16.04 6.20 29.43
C HIS A 428 15.36 6.30 30.81
N ASP A 429 15.59 5.29 31.66
CA ASP A 429 15.09 5.19 33.03
C ASP A 429 13.54 5.20 33.16
N ARG A 430 12.82 4.97 32.06
CA ARG A 430 11.35 4.84 32.01
C ARG A 430 10.93 3.51 31.39
N ASP A 431 9.86 2.95 31.92
CA ASP A 431 9.15 1.84 31.28
C ASP A 431 8.45 2.36 30.02
N ARG A 432 8.60 1.63 28.92
CA ARG A 432 7.99 1.93 27.62
C ARG A 432 7.04 0.82 27.22
N SER A 433 5.91 1.24 26.68
CA SER A 433 4.81 0.38 26.27
C SER A 433 4.44 0.69 24.83
N GLY A 434 4.27 -0.35 24.01
CA GLY A 434 3.79 -0.18 22.64
C GLY A 434 2.30 0.18 22.64
N VAL A 435 1.96 1.35 22.08
CA VAL A 435 0.61 1.95 22.14
C VAL A 435 -0.52 0.95 21.90
N CYS A 436 -0.62 0.41 20.68
CA CYS A 436 -1.69 -0.53 20.34
C CYS A 436 -1.56 -1.86 21.09
N SER A 437 -0.36 -2.43 21.16
CA SER A 437 -0.17 -3.77 21.73
C SER A 437 -0.49 -3.85 23.22
N VAL A 438 -0.21 -2.79 23.98
CA VAL A 438 -0.49 -2.72 25.42
C VAL A 438 -1.92 -2.25 25.68
N GLN A 439 -2.48 -1.36 24.84
CA GLN A 439 -3.92 -1.09 24.84
C GLN A 439 -4.72 -2.41 24.72
N LEU A 440 -4.40 -3.22 23.72
CA LEU A 440 -5.06 -4.52 23.51
C LEU A 440 -4.82 -5.52 24.64
N ALA A 441 -3.67 -5.45 25.32
CA ALA A 441 -3.35 -6.39 26.39
C ALA A 441 -3.95 -6.05 27.76
N GLU A 442 -4.07 -4.76 28.06
CA GLU A 442 -4.35 -4.28 29.43
C GLU A 442 -5.59 -3.40 29.54
N ARG A 443 -6.04 -2.77 28.46
CA ARG A 443 -7.11 -1.76 28.48
C ARG A 443 -8.35 -2.16 27.67
N VAL A 444 -8.37 -3.35 27.10
CA VAL A 444 -9.44 -3.84 26.23
C VAL A 444 -9.94 -5.19 26.74
N GLU A 445 -11.22 -5.25 27.07
CA GLU A 445 -11.92 -6.46 27.51
C GLU A 445 -12.97 -6.91 26.46
N PRO A 446 -13.39 -8.18 26.47
CA PRO A 446 -14.53 -8.61 25.67
C PRO A 446 -15.78 -7.73 25.89
N GLY A 447 -16.40 -7.30 24.80
CA GLY A 447 -17.52 -6.35 24.76
C GLY A 447 -17.11 -4.90 24.48
N ASP A 448 -15.82 -4.56 24.58
CA ASP A 448 -15.31 -3.25 24.13
C ASP A 448 -15.32 -3.16 22.61
N LYS A 449 -15.13 -1.94 22.08
CA LYS A 449 -15.08 -1.68 20.64
C LYS A 449 -13.74 -1.11 20.21
N LEU A 450 -13.24 -1.61 19.09
CA LEU A 450 -12.02 -1.12 18.45
C LEU A 450 -12.34 -0.55 17.07
N LYS A 451 -11.70 0.58 16.75
CA LYS A 451 -11.77 1.19 15.42
C LYS A 451 -10.83 0.45 14.48
N VAL A 452 -11.39 -0.26 13.51
CA VAL A 452 -10.66 -1.15 12.61
C VAL A 452 -11.01 -0.95 11.14
N TYR A 453 -10.11 -1.38 10.26
CA TYR A 453 -10.40 -1.53 8.83
C TYR A 453 -9.50 -2.61 8.23
N LEU A 454 -10.02 -3.36 7.27
CA LEU A 454 -9.29 -4.39 6.54
C LEU A 454 -8.25 -3.77 5.61
N LYS A 455 -7.09 -4.42 5.53
CA LYS A 455 -6.05 -4.14 4.55
C LYS A 455 -5.80 -5.38 3.72
N LYS A 456 -6.16 -5.29 2.43
CA LYS A 456 -5.88 -6.33 1.45
C LYS A 456 -4.38 -6.41 1.16
N ASN A 457 -3.83 -7.62 1.16
CA ASN A 457 -2.45 -7.87 0.76
C ASN A 457 -2.41 -8.80 -0.45
N PRO A 458 -2.40 -8.27 -1.69
CA PRO A 458 -2.37 -9.10 -2.91
C PRO A 458 -1.03 -9.81 -3.12
N ASN A 459 0.04 -9.36 -2.45
CA ASN A 459 1.38 -9.91 -2.59
C ASN A 459 1.59 -11.13 -1.67
N PHE A 460 0.83 -11.26 -0.59
CA PHE A 460 0.95 -12.37 0.36
C PHE A 460 -0.29 -13.28 0.30
N LYS A 461 -0.39 -14.07 -0.77
CA LYS A 461 -1.51 -14.99 -1.02
C LYS A 461 -1.06 -16.44 -1.19
N PHE A 462 -1.92 -17.35 -0.73
CA PHE A 462 -1.63 -18.78 -0.61
C PHE A 462 -2.35 -19.61 -1.68
N PRO A 463 -1.71 -20.67 -2.21
CA PRO A 463 -2.39 -21.62 -3.07
C PRO A 463 -3.29 -22.56 -2.24
N PHE A 464 -4.53 -22.72 -2.70
CA PHE A 464 -5.49 -23.66 -2.12
C PHE A 464 -5.83 -24.80 -3.10
N ASP A 465 -4.85 -25.22 -3.89
CA ASP A 465 -4.94 -26.39 -4.76
C ASP A 465 -4.31 -27.63 -4.10
N GLU A 466 -4.74 -28.83 -4.50
CA GLU A 466 -4.22 -30.10 -3.97
C GLU A 466 -2.79 -30.44 -4.43
N THR A 467 -2.24 -29.67 -5.39
CA THR A 467 -1.00 -30.02 -6.07
C THR A 467 0.23 -29.31 -5.51
N THR A 468 0.10 -28.04 -5.15
CA THR A 468 1.20 -27.15 -4.76
C THR A 468 1.63 -27.40 -3.30
N PRO A 469 2.89 -27.80 -3.05
CA PRO A 469 3.44 -27.83 -1.69
C PRO A 469 3.62 -26.43 -1.10
N VAL A 470 3.42 -26.28 0.20
CA VAL A 470 3.52 -25.00 0.91
C VAL A 470 4.44 -25.14 2.11
N ILE A 471 5.50 -24.34 2.12
CA ILE A 471 6.43 -24.19 3.25
C ILE A 471 6.09 -22.87 3.95
N MET A 472 5.78 -22.94 5.24
CA MET A 472 5.39 -21.82 6.08
C MET A 472 6.45 -21.61 7.17
N ILE A 473 7.08 -20.45 7.22
CA ILE A 473 8.16 -20.14 8.17
C ILE A 473 7.75 -18.93 8.99
N GLY A 474 7.33 -19.17 10.24
CA GLY A 474 6.67 -18.16 11.08
C GLY A 474 7.00 -18.29 12.56
N PRO A 475 8.18 -17.85 13.02
CA PRO A 475 8.49 -17.83 14.44
C PRO A 475 7.71 -16.74 15.19
N GLY A 476 7.34 -17.02 16.44
CA GLY A 476 6.59 -16.11 17.31
C GLY A 476 5.23 -15.75 16.72
N THR A 477 4.90 -14.45 16.70
CA THR A 477 3.66 -13.92 16.11
C THR A 477 3.60 -14.09 14.59
N GLY A 478 4.71 -14.43 13.93
CA GLY A 478 4.73 -14.80 12.51
C GLY A 478 3.90 -16.04 12.16
N ILE A 479 3.41 -16.79 13.16
CA ILE A 479 2.45 -17.89 12.95
C ILE A 479 1.07 -17.41 12.50
N ALA A 480 0.73 -16.13 12.75
CA ALA A 480 -0.61 -15.58 12.52
C ALA A 480 -1.20 -15.96 11.14
N PRO A 481 -0.61 -15.57 10.00
CA PRO A 481 -1.20 -15.90 8.70
C PRO A 481 -1.23 -17.42 8.43
N PHE A 482 -0.33 -18.19 9.01
CA PHE A 482 -0.28 -19.65 8.80
C PHE A 482 -1.39 -20.38 9.56
N ARG A 483 -1.82 -19.85 10.72
CA ARG A 483 -3.04 -20.31 11.39
C ARG A 483 -4.25 -20.13 10.49
N ALA A 484 -4.40 -18.95 9.87
CA ALA A 484 -5.48 -18.66 8.93
C ALA A 484 -5.48 -19.61 7.72
N VAL A 485 -4.30 -19.89 7.15
CA VAL A 485 -4.15 -20.83 6.03
C VAL A 485 -4.55 -22.25 6.41
N LEU A 486 -4.17 -22.71 7.60
CA LEU A 486 -4.49 -24.07 8.04
C LEU A 486 -6.00 -24.22 8.33
N GLN A 487 -6.64 -23.21 8.91
CA GLN A 487 -8.11 -23.19 9.04
C GLN A 487 -8.80 -23.22 7.68
N GLU A 488 -8.36 -22.41 6.71
CA GLU A 488 -8.96 -22.39 5.36
C GLU A 488 -8.81 -23.77 4.69
N ARG A 489 -7.65 -24.41 4.84
CA ARG A 489 -7.41 -25.75 4.28
C ARG A 489 -8.28 -26.82 4.92
N GLU A 490 -8.52 -26.72 6.22
CA GLU A 490 -9.42 -27.61 6.95
C GLU A 490 -10.85 -27.52 6.40
N GLU A 491 -11.37 -26.31 6.20
CA GLU A 491 -12.71 -26.09 5.61
C GLU A 491 -12.82 -26.56 4.15
N LEU A 492 -11.70 -26.56 3.42
CA LEU A 492 -11.62 -27.06 2.05
C LEU A 492 -11.34 -28.57 1.96
N ASP A 493 -11.29 -29.29 3.09
CA ASP A 493 -10.93 -30.71 3.19
C ASP A 493 -9.55 -31.04 2.55
N LEU A 494 -8.63 -30.08 2.53
CA LEU A 494 -7.30 -30.22 1.93
C LEU A 494 -6.31 -30.84 2.92
N THR A 495 -5.65 -31.92 2.50
CA THR A 495 -4.65 -32.63 3.32
C THR A 495 -3.31 -32.76 2.62
N GLY A 496 -2.24 -32.94 3.41
CA GLY A 496 -0.86 -33.06 2.96
C GLY A 496 -0.27 -31.76 2.43
N LYS A 497 1.00 -31.83 2.01
CA LYS A 497 1.73 -30.80 1.27
C LYS A 497 1.86 -29.45 1.99
N THR A 498 1.80 -29.46 3.31
CA THR A 498 2.00 -28.30 4.18
C THR A 498 3.09 -28.59 5.19
N TRP A 499 4.08 -27.70 5.28
CA TRP A 499 5.18 -27.82 6.22
C TRP A 499 5.36 -26.52 6.99
N LEU A 500 5.17 -26.57 8.30
CA LEU A 500 5.36 -25.45 9.20
C LEU A 500 6.75 -25.49 9.88
N PHE A 501 7.50 -24.40 9.78
CA PHE A 501 8.64 -24.09 10.62
C PHE A 501 8.23 -23.02 11.63
N PHE A 502 8.11 -23.42 12.90
CA PHE A 502 7.76 -22.52 13.99
C PHE A 502 8.91 -22.38 14.96
N GLY A 503 9.02 -21.23 15.64
CA GLY A 503 9.99 -21.08 16.71
C GLY A 503 9.58 -20.06 17.75
N ASN A 504 9.94 -20.30 19.01
CA ASN A 504 9.77 -19.33 20.09
C ASN A 504 10.85 -19.52 21.18
N GLN A 505 10.64 -18.95 22.37
CA GLN A 505 11.63 -19.02 23.45
C GLN A 505 11.62 -20.37 24.15
N HIS A 506 10.48 -20.78 24.69
CA HIS A 506 10.35 -22.02 25.46
C HIS A 506 9.16 -22.87 25.01
N PHE A 507 9.33 -24.19 25.01
CA PHE A 507 8.27 -25.15 24.65
C PHE A 507 7.06 -25.03 25.58
N THR A 508 7.29 -24.93 26.89
CA THR A 508 6.21 -25.01 27.90
C THR A 508 5.42 -23.72 28.07
N THR A 509 5.99 -22.58 27.70
CA THR A 509 5.37 -21.26 27.94
C THR A 509 5.07 -20.47 26.68
N ASP A 510 5.69 -20.80 25.53
CA ASP A 510 5.64 -19.95 24.34
C ASP A 510 5.25 -20.70 23.06
N PHE A 511 4.79 -21.96 23.17
CA PHE A 511 4.30 -22.72 22.02
C PHE A 511 2.86 -22.30 21.68
N LEU A 512 2.75 -21.22 20.90
CA LEU A 512 1.48 -20.65 20.45
C LEU A 512 0.67 -21.68 19.65
N TYR A 513 -0.64 -21.74 19.91
CA TYR A 513 -1.60 -22.62 19.22
C TYR A 513 -1.21 -24.11 19.20
N GLN A 514 -0.50 -24.59 20.22
CA GLN A 514 0.02 -25.96 20.28
C GLN A 514 -1.06 -27.04 20.02
N THR A 515 -2.24 -26.89 20.61
CA THR A 515 -3.33 -27.86 20.46
C THR A 515 -3.84 -27.90 19.02
N GLU A 516 -4.08 -26.75 18.40
CA GLU A 516 -4.53 -26.66 17.00
C GLU A 516 -3.50 -27.27 16.04
N ILE A 517 -2.21 -26.94 16.22
CA ILE A 517 -1.11 -27.50 15.40
C ILE A 517 -1.09 -29.03 15.52
N LYS A 518 -1.25 -29.56 16.74
CA LYS A 518 -1.29 -31.01 16.96
C LYS A 518 -2.50 -31.65 16.27
N ASP A 519 -3.65 -31.02 16.33
CA ASP A 519 -4.88 -31.55 15.73
C ASP A 519 -4.83 -31.50 14.20
N TRP A 520 -4.21 -30.47 13.60
CA TRP A 520 -3.93 -30.43 12.15
C TRP A 520 -2.89 -31.47 11.70
N LEU A 521 -1.91 -31.80 12.54
CA LEU A 521 -0.98 -32.91 12.26
C LEU A 521 -1.70 -34.26 12.30
N ASP A 522 -2.61 -34.46 13.25
CA ASP A 522 -3.36 -35.72 13.40
C ASP A 522 -4.40 -35.92 12.27
N SER A 523 -5.03 -34.83 11.80
CA SER A 523 -5.99 -34.86 10.68
C SER A 523 -5.30 -34.90 9.30
N GLY A 524 -4.04 -34.47 9.23
CA GLY A 524 -3.25 -34.38 8.00
C GLY A 524 -3.45 -33.08 7.22
N VAL A 525 -4.19 -32.09 7.75
CA VAL A 525 -4.27 -30.73 7.20
C VAL A 525 -2.88 -30.07 7.20
N LEU A 526 -2.13 -30.28 8.29
CA LEU A 526 -0.70 -29.99 8.39
C LEU A 526 0.07 -31.28 8.19
N GLU A 527 0.88 -31.40 7.12
CA GLU A 527 1.67 -32.62 6.90
C GLU A 527 2.82 -32.73 7.91
N LYS A 528 3.52 -31.60 8.15
CA LYS A 528 4.75 -31.55 8.94
C LYS A 528 4.87 -30.27 9.73
N ALA A 529 5.45 -30.40 10.93
CA ALA A 529 5.84 -29.26 11.74
C ALA A 529 7.24 -29.49 12.33
N ASP A 530 8.16 -28.56 12.10
CA ASP A 530 9.46 -28.50 12.74
C ASP A 530 9.53 -27.27 13.65
N VAL A 531 9.85 -27.48 14.92
CA VAL A 531 9.74 -26.45 15.97
C VAL A 531 11.06 -26.17 16.67
N ALA A 532 11.41 -24.89 16.82
CA ALA A 532 12.64 -24.43 17.46
C ALA A 532 12.37 -23.63 18.75
N PHE A 533 12.94 -24.07 19.88
CA PHE A 533 12.89 -23.34 21.14
C PHE A 533 14.27 -22.79 21.48
N SER A 534 14.41 -21.47 21.43
CA SER A 534 15.71 -20.80 21.50
C SER A 534 16.33 -20.76 22.89
N ARG A 535 15.57 -21.08 23.95
CA ARG A 535 15.99 -20.93 25.36
C ARG A 535 15.80 -22.18 26.22
N ASP A 536 15.43 -23.31 25.63
CA ASP A 536 15.26 -24.59 26.37
C ASP A 536 16.58 -25.37 26.56
N GLN A 537 17.64 -24.96 25.87
CA GLN A 537 18.98 -25.52 25.96
C GLN A 537 20.05 -24.43 25.95
N GLU A 538 21.31 -24.80 26.24
CA GLU A 538 22.44 -23.86 26.34
C GLU A 538 22.73 -23.15 25.00
N GLU A 539 22.64 -23.88 23.89
CA GLU A 539 22.83 -23.33 22.54
C GLU A 539 21.50 -22.84 21.96
N LYS A 540 21.47 -21.60 21.46
CA LYS A 540 20.26 -21.04 20.85
C LYS A 540 19.91 -21.80 19.55
N ARG A 541 18.68 -22.29 19.48
CA ARG A 541 18.14 -22.97 18.29
C ARG A 541 17.01 -22.14 17.68
N TYR A 542 17.12 -21.87 16.38
CA TYR A 542 16.17 -21.06 15.63
C TYR A 542 15.72 -21.80 14.36
N VAL A 543 14.75 -21.23 13.64
CA VAL A 543 14.15 -21.85 12.44
C VAL A 543 15.16 -22.06 11.32
N GLN A 544 16.12 -21.16 11.12
CA GLN A 544 17.20 -21.31 10.13
C GLN A 544 18.05 -22.56 10.38
N HIS A 545 18.32 -22.90 11.65
CA HIS A 545 19.06 -24.11 11.98
C HIS A 545 18.25 -25.36 11.62
N LEU A 546 16.92 -25.33 11.79
CA LEU A 546 16.06 -26.44 11.38
C LEU A 546 16.01 -26.59 9.86
N ILE A 547 15.99 -25.48 9.12
CA ILE A 547 16.06 -25.49 7.65
C ILE A 547 17.38 -26.16 7.20
N ASP A 548 18.51 -25.78 7.80
CA ASP A 548 19.82 -26.38 7.50
C ASP A 548 19.91 -27.86 7.87
N GLU A 549 19.37 -28.26 9.02
CA GLU A 549 19.30 -29.66 9.46
C GLU A 549 18.45 -30.52 8.52
N LYS A 550 17.43 -29.91 7.91
CA LYS A 550 16.48 -30.54 6.98
C LYS A 550 16.79 -30.23 5.52
N SER A 551 18.00 -29.78 5.19
CA SER A 551 18.35 -29.23 3.89
C SER A 551 17.94 -30.11 2.70
N GLU A 552 18.24 -31.41 2.75
CA GLU A 552 17.90 -32.36 1.68
C GLU A 552 16.38 -32.41 1.41
N GLU A 553 15.58 -32.51 2.48
CA GLU A 553 14.12 -32.56 2.38
C GLU A 553 13.53 -31.19 1.98
N PHE A 554 14.08 -30.10 2.52
CA PHE A 554 13.69 -28.74 2.15
C PHE A 554 13.92 -28.49 0.65
N TYR A 555 15.09 -28.88 0.15
CA TYR A 555 15.43 -28.78 -1.28
C TYR A 555 14.51 -29.66 -2.14
N ASP A 556 14.16 -30.86 -1.68
CA ASP A 556 13.18 -31.71 -2.36
C ASP A 556 11.82 -31.03 -2.50
N TRP A 557 11.35 -30.31 -1.48
CA TRP A 557 10.10 -29.55 -1.58
C TRP A 557 10.21 -28.42 -2.61
N LEU A 558 11.30 -27.66 -2.60
CA LEU A 558 11.55 -26.61 -3.60
C LEU A 558 11.52 -27.15 -5.03
N ARG A 559 12.21 -28.28 -5.28
CA ARG A 559 12.23 -28.95 -6.58
C ARG A 559 10.86 -29.45 -7.03
N ASN A 560 10.00 -29.81 -6.08
CA ASN A 560 8.64 -30.27 -6.33
C ASN A 560 7.62 -29.13 -6.45
N GLY A 561 8.06 -27.89 -6.64
CA GLY A 561 7.18 -26.78 -6.92
C GLY A 561 6.66 -26.05 -5.68
N ALA A 562 7.28 -26.25 -4.51
CA ALA A 562 6.82 -25.62 -3.28
C ALA A 562 6.75 -24.08 -3.39
N ALA A 563 5.72 -23.50 -2.79
CA ALA A 563 5.63 -22.09 -2.45
C ALA A 563 6.12 -21.87 -1.01
N VAL A 564 6.98 -20.89 -0.79
CA VAL A 564 7.64 -20.58 0.47
C VAL A 564 7.12 -19.25 0.99
N TYR A 565 6.68 -19.24 2.24
CA TYR A 565 6.15 -18.06 2.91
C TYR A 565 6.93 -17.79 4.20
N VAL A 566 7.39 -16.56 4.37
CA VAL A 566 8.11 -16.12 5.58
C VAL A 566 7.32 -15.00 6.22
N CYS A 567 7.04 -15.11 7.52
CA CYS A 567 6.34 -14.07 8.28
C CYS A 567 7.01 -13.83 9.64
N GLY A 568 7.16 -12.58 10.06
CA GLY A 568 7.71 -12.18 11.36
C GLY A 568 8.77 -11.07 11.26
N ASP A 569 9.76 -11.10 12.17
CA ASP A 569 10.78 -10.04 12.31
C ASP A 569 11.59 -9.81 11.01
N GLU A 570 11.46 -8.61 10.45
CA GLU A 570 12.18 -8.20 9.23
C GLU A 570 13.69 -8.07 9.48
N LYS A 571 14.08 -7.52 10.65
CA LYS A 571 15.44 -7.03 10.88
C LYS A 571 16.48 -8.13 10.94
N ASN A 572 16.16 -9.25 11.59
CA ASN A 572 17.10 -10.35 11.81
C ASN A 572 16.56 -11.64 11.20
N MET A 573 15.34 -12.05 11.56
CA MET A 573 14.83 -13.38 11.22
C MET A 573 14.67 -13.57 9.71
N ALA A 574 14.08 -12.62 9.01
CA ALA A 574 13.87 -12.73 7.57
C ALA A 574 15.20 -12.86 6.79
N LYS A 575 16.24 -12.12 7.22
CA LYS A 575 17.59 -12.18 6.63
C LYS A 575 18.24 -13.54 6.88
N ASP A 576 18.19 -14.03 8.12
CA ASP A 576 18.78 -15.32 8.51
C ASP A 576 18.09 -16.49 7.77
N VAL A 577 16.75 -16.46 7.64
CA VAL A 577 15.99 -17.47 6.90
C VAL A 577 16.35 -17.43 5.41
N HIS A 578 16.41 -16.24 4.81
CA HIS A 578 16.78 -16.12 3.40
C HIS A 578 18.17 -16.71 3.13
N GLN A 579 19.15 -16.41 3.98
CA GLN A 579 20.50 -16.95 3.89
C GLN A 579 20.54 -18.47 4.11
N ALA A 580 19.72 -19.02 5.01
CA ALA A 580 19.59 -20.47 5.16
C ALA A 580 19.04 -21.14 3.90
N ILE A 581 18.06 -20.53 3.23
CA ILE A 581 17.53 -21.06 1.96
C ILE A 581 18.61 -21.01 0.86
N VAL A 582 19.37 -19.93 0.77
CA VAL A 582 20.54 -19.84 -0.12
C VAL A 582 21.52 -20.97 0.19
N HIS A 583 21.85 -21.21 1.46
CA HIS A 583 22.74 -22.30 1.86
C HIS A 583 22.21 -23.68 1.46
N VAL A 584 20.90 -23.93 1.59
CA VAL A 584 20.26 -25.17 1.13
C VAL A 584 20.44 -25.36 -0.38
N LEU A 585 20.23 -24.30 -1.18
CA LEU A 585 20.39 -24.31 -2.63
C LEU A 585 21.84 -24.59 -3.06
N GLU A 586 22.81 -24.03 -2.36
CA GLU A 586 24.23 -24.32 -2.60
C GLU A 586 24.58 -25.77 -2.24
N LYS A 587 24.20 -26.20 -1.04
CA LYS A 587 24.57 -27.49 -0.46
C LYS A 587 23.94 -28.67 -1.21
N GLU A 588 22.63 -28.60 -1.46
CA GLU A 588 21.87 -29.73 -2.02
C GLU A 588 21.63 -29.57 -3.54
N GLY A 589 21.54 -28.33 -4.03
CA GLY A 589 21.37 -28.03 -5.45
C GLY A 589 22.67 -27.90 -6.23
N GLY A 590 23.81 -27.72 -5.54
CA GLY A 590 25.10 -27.51 -6.18
C GLY A 590 25.19 -26.18 -6.94
N LEU A 591 24.34 -25.22 -6.58
CA LEU A 591 24.34 -23.87 -7.14
C LEU A 591 25.45 -23.03 -6.51
N THR A 592 25.92 -22.02 -7.22
CA THR A 592 26.69 -20.92 -6.62
C THR A 592 25.78 -19.95 -5.87
N GLU A 593 26.34 -19.09 -5.03
CA GLU A 593 25.61 -18.00 -4.35
C GLU A 593 24.81 -17.15 -5.36
N GLU A 594 25.44 -16.71 -6.45
CA GLU A 594 24.79 -15.93 -7.52
C GLU A 594 23.63 -16.70 -8.19
N GLU A 595 23.81 -18.00 -8.46
CA GLU A 595 22.74 -18.83 -9.03
C GLU A 595 21.61 -19.08 -8.03
N SER A 596 21.91 -19.15 -6.73
CA SER A 596 20.93 -19.33 -5.67
C SER A 596 20.08 -18.08 -5.48
N GLU A 597 20.70 -16.90 -5.50
CA GLU A 597 19.98 -15.62 -5.45
C GLU A 597 19.08 -15.43 -6.68
N ASN A 598 19.59 -15.75 -7.87
CA ASN A 598 18.78 -15.74 -9.10
C ASN A 598 17.61 -16.73 -9.03
N TYR A 599 17.82 -17.92 -8.45
CA TYR A 599 16.76 -18.91 -8.25
C TYR A 599 15.65 -18.37 -7.34
N LEU A 600 16.01 -17.71 -6.24
CA LEU A 600 15.03 -17.11 -5.33
C LEU A 600 14.33 -15.90 -5.95
N ALA A 601 15.02 -15.09 -6.75
CA ALA A 601 14.42 -14.00 -7.51
C ALA A 601 13.35 -14.51 -8.49
N GLU A 602 13.63 -15.60 -9.22
CA GLU A 602 12.64 -16.24 -10.09
C GLU A 602 11.46 -16.80 -9.28
N LEU A 603 11.69 -17.40 -8.10
CA LEU A 603 10.58 -17.84 -7.23
C LEU A 603 9.70 -16.68 -6.76
N LYS A 604 10.28 -15.51 -6.44
CA LYS A 604 9.48 -14.31 -6.10
C LYS A 604 8.60 -13.90 -7.26
N LYS A 605 9.16 -13.86 -8.48
CA LYS A 605 8.44 -13.53 -9.71
C LYS A 605 7.32 -14.51 -10.03
N GLU A 606 7.53 -15.80 -9.77
CA GLU A 606 6.51 -16.85 -9.87
C GLU A 606 5.47 -16.80 -8.73
N LYS A 607 5.58 -15.85 -7.80
CA LYS A 607 4.80 -15.73 -6.57
C LYS A 607 4.90 -16.95 -5.65
N ARG A 608 6.02 -17.66 -5.72
CA ARG A 608 6.35 -18.87 -4.93
C ARG A 608 7.36 -18.62 -3.81
N TYR A 609 7.88 -17.41 -3.67
CA TYR A 609 8.61 -16.99 -2.47
C TYR A 609 8.07 -15.64 -2.02
N GLN A 610 7.31 -15.63 -0.93
CA GLN A 610 6.59 -14.45 -0.44
C GLN A 610 6.96 -14.14 1.01
N ARG A 611 6.98 -12.85 1.36
CA ARG A 611 7.37 -12.38 2.69
C ARG A 611 6.34 -11.39 3.21
N ASP A 612 5.93 -11.56 4.47
CA ASP A 612 5.10 -10.62 5.23
C ASP A 612 5.86 -10.31 6.53
N VAL A 613 6.82 -9.40 6.43
CA VAL A 613 7.80 -9.11 7.49
C VAL A 613 7.68 -7.66 7.93
N TYR A 614 7.89 -7.42 9.23
CA TYR A 614 7.67 -6.14 9.89
C TYR A 614 8.63 -5.89 11.07
#